data_AF-X1I147-F1
#
_entry.id   AF-X1I147-F1
#
_cell.length_a   1.000
_cell.length_b   1.000
_cell.length_c   1.000
_cell.angle_alpha   90.00
_cell.angle_beta   90.00
_cell.angle_gamma   90.00
#
_symmetry.space_group_name_H-M   'P 1'
#
loop_
_entity.id
_entity.type
_entity.pdbx_description
1 polymer ?
#
loop_
_entity_poly.entity_id
_entity_poly.type
_entity_poly.pdbx_seq_one_letter_code
_entity_poly.pdbx_strand_id
1 'polypeptide(L)'
;MRYESIEKAPEPEAGLESLRIYAELGVATNELADFIRSKDYKAIACHPLGGPILYPAMAVKANLGEIGRQGLLITKKYGPRQRLSMIAINASPLPENLLEDFKISKFCEKCGKCIELCPVNAIFDKPLIKENGILTRIDGSKCFEYFYEKTGCSLCIKVCPFHKIGYDKVISKL
;
A
#
# COMPACT_ATOMS: atom_id res chain seq x y z
N MET A 1 6.00 -7.89 -1.83
CA MET A 1 6.55 -8.06 -3.19
C MET A 1 8.06 -8.23 -3.10
N ARG A 2 8.73 -9.01 -3.95
CA ARG A 2 10.19 -9.21 -3.95
C ARG A 2 10.93 -7.93 -4.32
N TYR A 3 12.10 -7.69 -3.70
CA TYR A 3 12.86 -6.45 -3.90
C TYR A 3 13.32 -6.32 -5.34
N GLU A 4 14.00 -7.36 -5.83
CA GLU A 4 14.58 -7.44 -7.17
C GLU A 4 13.54 -7.25 -8.28
N SER A 5 12.34 -7.82 -8.12
CA SER A 5 11.26 -7.63 -9.09
C SER A 5 10.82 -6.17 -9.18
N ILE A 6 10.70 -5.47 -8.05
CA ILE A 6 10.31 -4.05 -8.05
C ILE A 6 11.44 -3.16 -8.58
N GLU A 7 12.70 -3.55 -8.42
CA GLU A 7 13.83 -2.84 -9.03
C GLU A 7 13.77 -2.81 -10.56
N LYS A 8 13.04 -3.73 -11.18
CA LYS A 8 12.79 -3.73 -12.63
C LYS A 8 11.72 -2.74 -13.08
N ALA A 9 10.95 -2.11 -12.18
CA ALA A 9 9.93 -1.14 -12.57
C ALA A 9 10.51 -0.03 -13.49
N PRO A 10 9.83 0.35 -14.58
CA PRO A 10 8.45 0.00 -14.92
C PRO A 10 8.29 -1.25 -15.83
N GLU A 11 9.30 -2.11 -15.94
CA GLU A 11 9.20 -3.33 -16.76
C GLU A 11 8.14 -4.31 -16.23
N PRO A 12 7.52 -5.13 -17.11
CA PRO A 12 6.41 -6.02 -16.76
C PRO A 12 6.67 -6.94 -15.55
N GLU A 13 7.91 -7.32 -15.26
CA GLU A 13 8.22 -8.18 -14.12
C GLU A 13 7.81 -7.58 -12.76
N ALA A 14 7.85 -6.26 -12.61
CA ALA A 14 7.37 -5.59 -11.40
C ALA A 14 5.85 -5.77 -11.22
N GLY A 15 5.12 -5.74 -12.33
CA GLY A 15 3.69 -5.97 -12.37
C GLY A 15 3.29 -7.43 -12.20
N LEU A 16 4.01 -8.36 -12.83
CA LEU A 16 3.84 -9.80 -12.60
C LEU A 16 4.06 -10.17 -11.13
N GLU A 17 5.06 -9.56 -10.47
CA GLU A 17 5.24 -9.73 -9.03
C GLU A 17 4.06 -9.19 -8.22
N SER A 18 3.45 -8.09 -8.65
CA SER A 18 2.22 -7.58 -8.01
C SER A 18 1.07 -8.57 -8.14
N LEU A 19 0.86 -9.13 -9.33
CA LEU A 19 -0.18 -10.14 -9.61
C LEU A 19 0.05 -11.43 -8.82
N ARG A 20 1.30 -11.90 -8.73
CA ARG A 20 1.66 -13.06 -7.90
C ARG A 20 1.24 -12.84 -6.44
N ILE A 21 1.55 -11.67 -5.88
CA ILE A 21 1.14 -11.33 -4.51
C ILE A 21 -0.37 -11.23 -4.38
N TYR A 22 -1.10 -10.68 -5.36
CA TYR A 22 -2.56 -10.68 -5.34
C TYR A 22 -3.14 -12.09 -5.25
N ALA A 23 -2.61 -13.03 -6.03
CA ALA A 23 -3.06 -14.42 -6.02
C ALA A 23 -2.76 -15.12 -4.68
N GLU A 24 -1.49 -15.10 -4.23
CA GLU A 24 -1.07 -15.76 -2.99
C GLU A 24 -1.76 -15.17 -1.75
N LEU A 25 -1.85 -13.83 -1.67
CA LEU A 25 -2.53 -13.17 -0.57
C LEU A 25 -4.04 -13.41 -0.61
N GLY A 26 -4.63 -13.51 -1.80
CA GLY A 26 -6.05 -13.87 -1.97
C GLY A 26 -6.37 -15.24 -1.40
N VAL A 27 -5.55 -16.26 -1.73
CA VAL A 27 -5.66 -17.62 -1.17
C VAL A 27 -5.56 -17.57 0.36
N ALA A 28 -4.50 -16.95 0.89
CA ALA A 28 -4.30 -16.86 2.34
C ALA A 28 -5.43 -16.12 3.06
N THR A 29 -6.03 -15.11 2.42
CA THR A 29 -7.18 -14.37 2.97
C THR A 29 -8.40 -15.26 3.08
N ASN A 30 -8.69 -16.04 2.04
CA ASN A 30 -9.83 -16.94 2.02
C ASN A 30 -9.66 -18.08 3.04
N GLU A 31 -8.49 -18.71 3.07
CA GLU A 31 -8.16 -19.77 4.04
C GLU A 31 -8.31 -19.28 5.49
N LEU A 32 -7.78 -18.09 5.80
CA LEU A 32 -7.92 -17.52 7.13
C LEU A 32 -9.39 -17.16 7.45
N ALA A 33 -10.15 -16.66 6.48
CA ALA A 33 -11.56 -16.38 6.68
C ALA A 33 -12.39 -17.65 6.91
N ASP A 34 -12.07 -18.75 6.21
CA ASP A 34 -12.66 -20.08 6.43
C ASP A 34 -12.32 -20.61 7.82
N PHE A 35 -11.06 -20.48 8.23
CA PHE A 35 -10.64 -20.86 9.58
C PHE A 35 -11.44 -20.08 10.64
N ILE A 36 -11.60 -18.77 10.49
CA ILE A 36 -12.38 -17.94 11.43
C ILE A 36 -13.85 -18.39 11.45
N ARG A 37 -14.44 -18.70 10.28
CA ARG A 37 -15.80 -19.25 10.20
C ARG A 37 -15.93 -20.60 10.90
N SER A 38 -14.92 -21.45 10.85
CA SER A 38 -14.89 -22.74 11.56
C SER A 38 -14.81 -22.61 13.09
N LYS A 39 -14.61 -21.39 13.60
CA LYS A 39 -14.63 -21.05 15.03
C LYS A 39 -15.94 -20.35 15.44
N ASP A 40 -17.00 -20.54 14.65
CA ASP A 40 -18.34 -19.97 14.88
C ASP A 40 -18.41 -18.43 14.84
N TYR A 41 -17.44 -17.78 14.20
CA TYR A 41 -17.48 -16.35 13.90
C TYR A 41 -17.98 -16.06 12.48
N LYS A 42 -18.64 -14.92 12.31
CA LYS A 42 -18.94 -14.37 10.97
C LYS A 42 -17.68 -13.67 10.47
N ALA A 43 -17.23 -14.02 9.27
CA ALA A 43 -16.09 -13.39 8.62
C ALA A 43 -16.33 -13.18 7.12
N ILE A 44 -15.98 -11.99 6.63
CA ILE A 44 -16.01 -11.60 5.22
C ILE A 44 -14.57 -11.39 4.76
N ALA A 45 -14.14 -12.18 3.77
CA ALA A 45 -12.86 -12.00 3.12
C ALA A 45 -12.92 -10.78 2.17
N CYS A 46 -12.04 -9.80 2.38
CA CYS A 46 -11.87 -8.66 1.50
C CYS A 46 -10.60 -8.88 0.66
N HIS A 47 -10.77 -9.54 -0.49
CA HIS A 47 -9.70 -9.94 -1.38
C HIS A 47 -8.80 -8.75 -1.78
N PRO A 48 -7.46 -8.91 -1.88
CA PRO A 48 -6.57 -7.78 -2.14
C PRO A 48 -6.81 -7.13 -3.52
N LEU A 49 -7.26 -7.90 -4.51
CA LEU A 49 -7.59 -7.42 -5.87
C LEU A 49 -9.03 -6.87 -5.93
N GLY A 50 -9.28 -5.76 -5.25
CA GLY A 50 -10.59 -5.08 -5.20
C GLY A 50 -11.28 -5.17 -3.84
N GLY A 51 -12.59 -4.94 -3.81
CA GLY A 51 -13.40 -5.01 -2.58
C GLY A 51 -13.93 -3.64 -2.11
N PRO A 52 -14.85 -3.65 -1.13
CA PRO A 52 -15.60 -2.45 -0.75
C PRO A 52 -14.85 -1.50 0.20
N ILE A 53 -13.55 -1.73 0.44
CA ILE A 53 -12.82 -1.12 1.56
C ILE A 53 -11.52 -0.48 1.07
N LEU A 54 -11.23 0.71 1.61
CA LEU A 54 -9.97 1.41 1.38
C LEU A 54 -8.86 0.85 2.29
N TYR A 55 -8.18 -0.20 1.83
CA TYR A 55 -7.19 -0.93 2.64
C TYR A 55 -6.08 -0.07 3.25
N PRO A 56 -5.45 0.90 2.55
CA PRO A 56 -4.41 1.73 3.17
C PRO A 56 -4.92 2.51 4.40
N ALA A 57 -6.15 3.03 4.35
CA ALA A 57 -6.74 3.74 5.48
C ALA A 57 -7.01 2.82 6.67
N MET A 58 -7.47 1.59 6.42
CA MET A 58 -7.67 0.59 7.46
C MET A 58 -6.35 0.13 8.08
N ALA A 59 -5.29 -0.01 7.28
CA ALA A 59 -3.97 -0.35 7.79
C ALA A 59 -3.36 0.75 8.67
N VAL A 60 -3.62 2.03 8.38
CA VAL A 60 -3.26 3.14 9.28
C VAL A 60 -4.04 3.04 10.59
N LYS A 61 -5.36 2.77 10.54
CA LYS A 61 -6.17 2.56 11.75
C LYS A 61 -5.69 1.37 12.60
N ALA A 62 -5.13 0.35 11.94
CA ALA A 62 -4.50 -0.80 12.59
C ALA A 62 -3.05 -0.52 13.05
N ASN A 63 -2.57 0.73 12.93
CA ASN A 63 -1.22 1.15 13.25
C ASN A 63 -0.11 0.32 12.57
N LEU A 64 -0.29 -0.05 11.30
CA LEU A 64 0.69 -0.83 10.54
C LEU A 64 1.71 0.03 9.78
N GLY A 65 1.48 1.34 9.72
CA GLY A 65 2.32 2.30 9.00
C GLY A 65 1.55 3.58 8.68
N GLU A 66 2.11 4.40 7.79
CA GLU A 66 1.49 5.66 7.35
C GLU A 66 1.42 5.76 5.82
N ILE A 67 0.50 6.58 5.32
CA ILE A 67 0.32 6.78 3.88
C ILE A 67 1.32 7.82 3.37
N GLY A 68 2.21 7.41 2.45
CA GLY A 68 3.15 8.32 1.79
C GLY A 68 2.50 9.18 0.70
N ARG A 69 3.29 10.09 0.10
CA ARG A 69 2.82 10.99 -0.99
C ARG A 69 2.18 10.26 -2.17
N GLN A 70 2.69 9.09 -2.52
CA GLN A 70 2.17 8.24 -3.59
C GLN A 70 0.81 7.56 -3.30
N GLY A 71 0.18 7.81 -2.14
CA GLY A 71 -1.12 7.23 -1.78
C GLY A 71 -1.07 5.77 -1.29
N LEU A 72 0.12 5.19 -1.16
CA LEU A 72 0.33 3.84 -0.66
C LEU A 72 0.74 3.85 0.82
N LEU A 73 0.33 2.81 1.55
CA LEU A 73 0.84 2.54 2.90
C LEU A 73 2.35 2.27 2.82
N ILE A 74 3.12 2.88 3.70
CA ILE A 74 4.54 2.62 3.92
C ILE A 74 4.68 1.98 5.31
N THR A 75 5.34 0.83 5.36
CA THR A 75 5.63 0.07 6.59
C THR A 75 7.13 0.13 6.90
N LYS A 76 7.51 -0.09 8.16
CA LYS A 76 8.94 -0.19 8.57
C LYS A 76 9.71 -1.24 7.78
N LYS A 77 9.13 -2.44 7.67
CA LYS A 77 9.82 -3.61 7.13
C LYS A 77 9.97 -3.58 5.62
N TYR A 78 8.97 -3.08 4.90
CA TYR A 78 8.90 -3.23 3.44
C TYR A 78 8.80 -1.90 2.69
N GLY A 79 8.74 -0.76 3.38
CA GLY A 79 8.41 0.51 2.75
C GLY A 79 7.03 0.41 2.09
N PRO A 80 6.83 0.86 0.84
CA PRO A 80 5.58 0.68 0.08
C PRO A 80 5.46 -0.67 -0.66
N ARG A 81 6.42 -1.59 -0.52
CA ARG A 81 6.56 -2.82 -1.34
C ARG A 81 5.65 -3.98 -0.90
N GLN A 82 4.38 -3.70 -0.64
CA GLN A 82 3.40 -4.70 -0.22
C GLN A 82 2.03 -4.51 -0.87
N ARG A 83 1.20 -5.53 -0.73
CA ARG A 83 -0.25 -5.48 -0.96
C ARG A 83 -0.94 -5.76 0.36
N LEU A 84 -2.18 -5.31 0.45
CA LEU A 84 -3.00 -5.41 1.64
C LEU A 84 -4.25 -6.21 1.30
N SER A 85 -4.68 -6.99 2.26
CA SER A 85 -5.97 -7.68 2.29
C SER A 85 -6.54 -7.50 3.68
N MET A 86 -7.84 -7.72 3.84
CA MET A 86 -8.50 -7.59 5.13
C MET A 86 -9.56 -8.66 5.30
N ILE A 87 -9.87 -8.99 6.55
CA ILE A 87 -11.02 -9.82 6.89
C ILE A 87 -11.85 -9.01 7.89
N ALA A 88 -13.12 -8.75 7.54
CA ALA A 88 -14.07 -8.15 8.47
C ALA A 88 -14.72 -9.27 9.28
N ILE A 89 -14.67 -9.17 10.61
CA ILE A 89 -15.10 -10.25 11.52
C ILE A 89 -15.97 -9.66 12.64
N ASN A 90 -16.91 -10.44 13.18
CA ASN A 90 -17.81 -9.99 14.26
C ASN A 90 -17.29 -10.32 15.68
N ALA A 91 -16.00 -10.60 15.83
CA ALA A 91 -15.40 -10.90 17.12
C ALA A 91 -15.08 -9.62 17.87
N SER A 92 -15.25 -9.66 19.18
CA SER A 92 -14.91 -8.57 20.09
C SER A 92 -14.46 -9.15 21.44
N PRO A 93 -13.44 -8.56 22.08
CA PRO A 93 -12.57 -7.51 21.55
C PRO A 93 -11.55 -8.04 20.54
N LEU A 94 -11.08 -7.19 19.64
CA LEU A 94 -9.87 -7.46 18.87
C LEU A 94 -8.63 -7.11 19.71
N PRO A 95 -7.48 -7.76 19.47
CA PRO A 95 -6.23 -7.40 20.14
C PRO A 95 -5.90 -5.92 19.98
N GLU A 96 -5.37 -5.31 21.03
CA GLU A 96 -4.89 -3.93 20.97
C GLU A 96 -3.66 -3.84 20.06
N ASN A 97 -3.61 -2.79 19.24
CA ASN A 97 -2.43 -2.49 18.44
C ASN A 97 -1.47 -1.64 19.27
N LEU A 98 -0.20 -2.03 19.31
CA LEU A 98 0.85 -1.18 19.86
C LEU A 98 0.92 0.10 19.03
N LEU A 99 0.70 1.25 19.67
CA LEU A 99 0.82 2.56 19.03
C LEU A 99 2.29 2.88 18.77
N GLU A 100 2.56 3.45 17.61
CA GLU A 100 3.91 3.76 17.16
C GLU A 100 3.89 5.03 16.31
N ASP A 101 4.79 5.97 16.59
CA ASP A 101 5.02 7.14 15.76
C ASP A 101 6.04 6.81 14.65
N PHE A 102 5.53 6.50 13.45
CA PHE A 102 6.38 6.08 12.35
C PHE A 102 7.17 7.24 11.73
N LYS A 103 6.74 8.50 11.89
CA LYS A 103 7.37 9.70 11.29
C LYS A 103 7.51 9.68 9.76
N ILE A 104 6.80 8.79 9.08
CA ILE A 104 6.90 8.59 7.63
C ILE A 104 6.33 9.79 6.88
N SER A 105 5.21 10.32 7.34
CA SER A 105 4.52 11.47 6.77
C SER A 105 5.38 12.72 6.89
N LYS A 106 6.05 12.90 8.04
CA LYS A 106 7.01 13.99 8.26
C LYS A 106 8.21 13.92 7.31
N PHE A 107 8.75 12.72 7.07
CA PHE A 107 9.78 12.55 6.04
C PHE A 107 9.23 12.87 4.64
N CYS A 108 8.02 12.37 4.35
CA CYS A 108 7.34 12.61 3.09
C CYS A 108 7.12 14.09 2.83
N GLU A 109 6.84 14.94 3.81
CA GLU A 109 6.70 16.40 3.62
C GLU A 109 7.93 17.03 2.95
N LYS A 110 9.14 16.60 3.33
CA LYS A 110 10.41 17.07 2.75
C LYS A 110 10.84 16.32 1.50
N CYS A 111 10.30 15.12 1.28
CA CYS A 111 10.64 14.25 0.15
C CYS A 111 9.68 14.46 -1.03
N GLY A 112 10.18 14.41 -2.26
CA GLY A 112 9.37 14.53 -3.48
C GLY A 112 9.65 13.47 -4.54
N LYS A 113 10.54 12.51 -4.27
CA LYS A 113 11.14 11.66 -5.31
C LYS A 113 10.14 10.85 -6.14
N CYS A 114 9.04 10.40 -5.53
CA CYS A 114 7.98 9.70 -6.25
C CYS A 114 7.19 10.61 -7.20
N ILE A 115 7.01 11.88 -6.84
CA ILE A 115 6.36 12.90 -7.68
C ILE A 115 7.28 13.22 -8.86
N GLU A 116 8.54 13.57 -8.57
CA GLU A 116 9.56 13.95 -9.56
C GLU A 116 9.74 12.88 -10.65
N LEU A 117 9.70 11.60 -10.28
CA LEU A 117 9.97 10.49 -11.20
C LEU A 117 8.69 9.85 -11.76
N CYS A 118 7.50 10.41 -11.51
CA CYS A 118 6.26 9.89 -12.07
C CYS A 118 6.18 10.25 -13.57
N PRO A 119 6.16 9.28 -14.52
CA PRO A 119 6.26 9.59 -15.95
C PRO A 119 5.04 10.36 -16.50
N VAL A 120 3.91 10.28 -15.79
CA VAL A 120 2.63 10.86 -16.18
C VAL A 120 2.14 11.95 -15.21
N ASN A 121 3.00 12.40 -14.28
CA ASN A 121 2.67 13.44 -13.30
C ASN A 121 1.36 13.17 -12.55
N ALA A 122 1.13 11.90 -12.19
CA ALA A 122 -0.11 11.48 -11.54
C ALA A 122 -0.13 11.75 -10.03
N ILE A 123 1.02 11.96 -9.38
CA ILE A 123 1.06 12.19 -7.93
C ILE A 123 1.00 13.70 -7.66
N PHE A 124 0.06 14.14 -6.84
CA PHE A 124 -0.10 15.57 -6.53
C PHE A 124 0.97 16.06 -5.54
N ASP A 125 1.46 17.28 -5.74
CA ASP A 125 2.35 17.97 -4.78
C ASP A 125 1.69 18.19 -3.43
N LYS A 126 0.40 18.47 -3.45
CA LYS A 126 -0.45 18.59 -2.26
C LYS A 126 -1.66 17.69 -2.42
N PRO A 127 -2.04 16.93 -1.38
CA PRO A 127 -3.25 16.12 -1.42
C PRO A 127 -4.47 17.00 -1.64
N LEU A 128 -5.47 16.47 -2.35
CA LEU A 128 -6.72 17.13 -2.65
C LEU A 128 -7.86 16.41 -1.93
N ILE A 129 -8.80 17.16 -1.36
CA ILE A 129 -10.05 16.59 -0.86
C ILE A 129 -11.06 16.67 -2.00
N LYS A 130 -11.57 15.52 -2.45
CA LYS A 130 -12.63 15.47 -3.45
C LYS A 130 -13.96 15.92 -2.84
N GLU A 131 -14.95 16.24 -3.69
CA GLU A 131 -16.29 16.67 -3.27
C GLU A 131 -16.96 15.67 -2.32
N ASN A 132 -16.68 14.37 -2.48
CA ASN A 132 -17.16 13.31 -1.60
C ASN A 132 -16.38 13.18 -0.26
N GLY A 133 -15.51 14.13 0.06
CA GLY A 133 -14.71 14.17 1.29
C GLY A 133 -13.47 13.27 1.27
N ILE A 134 -13.21 12.51 0.20
CA ILE A 134 -12.07 11.60 0.13
C ILE A 134 -10.78 12.37 -0.14
N LEU A 135 -9.83 12.29 0.79
CA LEU A 135 -8.48 12.77 0.60
C LEU A 135 -7.74 11.90 -0.43
N THR A 136 -7.38 12.50 -1.55
CA THR A 136 -6.78 11.86 -2.72
C THR A 136 -5.37 12.43 -2.94
N ARG A 137 -4.41 11.54 -3.19
CA ARG A 137 -3.01 11.93 -3.44
C ARG A 137 -2.56 11.76 -4.90
N ILE A 138 -3.37 11.06 -5.69
CA ILE A 138 -3.05 10.75 -7.09
C ILE A 138 -4.23 11.08 -8.01
N ASP A 139 -3.92 11.51 -9.22
CA ASP A 139 -4.81 11.40 -10.37
C ASP A 139 -4.87 9.93 -10.78
N GLY A 140 -5.97 9.27 -10.37
CA GLY A 140 -6.18 7.85 -10.61
C GLY A 140 -6.26 7.50 -12.09
N SER A 141 -6.77 8.40 -12.94
CA SER A 141 -6.93 8.15 -14.37
C SER A 141 -5.57 8.10 -15.06
N LYS A 142 -4.73 9.12 -14.84
CA LYS A 142 -3.35 9.14 -15.39
C LYS A 142 -2.52 7.97 -14.90
N CYS A 143 -2.61 7.67 -13.60
CA CYS A 143 -1.88 6.56 -13.00
C CYS A 143 -2.32 5.22 -13.61
N PHE A 144 -3.62 4.98 -13.73
CA PHE A 144 -4.18 3.71 -14.19
C PHE A 144 -3.88 3.44 -15.67
N GLU A 145 -3.97 4.45 -16.54
CA GLU A 145 -3.66 4.31 -17.96
C GLU A 145 -2.20 3.85 -18.18
N TYR A 146 -1.25 4.55 -17.56
CA TYR A 146 0.17 4.17 -17.64
C TYR A 146 0.48 2.86 -16.91
N PHE A 147 -0.21 2.58 -15.80
CA PHE A 147 -0.10 1.31 -15.09
C PHE A 147 -0.49 0.15 -16.00
N TYR A 148 -1.59 0.29 -16.75
CA TYR A 148 -2.07 -0.72 -17.68
C TYR A 148 -1.11 -0.91 -18.85
N GLU A 149 -0.64 0.17 -19.49
CA GLU A 149 0.33 0.12 -20.59
C GLU A 149 1.60 -0.64 -20.19
N LYS A 150 2.10 -0.44 -18.97
CA LYS A 150 3.32 -1.09 -18.45
C LYS A 150 3.08 -2.46 -17.81
N THR A 151 1.87 -3.00 -17.87
CA THR A 151 1.50 -4.25 -17.18
C THR A 151 1.82 -4.20 -15.67
N GLY A 152 1.75 -3.01 -15.05
CA GLY A 152 1.98 -2.81 -13.62
C GLY A 152 3.18 -1.92 -13.23
N CYS A 153 3.19 -0.67 -13.70
CA CYS A 153 4.28 0.32 -13.58
C CYS A 153 5.10 0.27 -12.26
N SER A 154 4.51 0.50 -11.08
CA SER A 154 5.20 0.40 -9.77
C SER A 154 6.44 1.29 -9.56
N LEU A 155 6.72 2.28 -10.41
CA LEU A 155 7.94 3.10 -10.34
C LEU A 155 8.01 3.93 -9.04
N CYS A 156 6.88 4.46 -8.57
CA CYS A 156 6.80 5.20 -7.31
C CYS A 156 7.27 4.35 -6.10
N ILE A 157 7.02 3.03 -6.13
CA ILE A 157 7.47 2.06 -5.14
C ILE A 157 9.00 1.89 -5.23
N LYS A 158 9.52 1.65 -6.45
CA LYS A 158 10.96 1.47 -6.72
C LYS A 158 11.81 2.66 -6.27
N VAL A 159 11.32 3.89 -6.48
CA VAL A 159 12.12 5.10 -6.19
C VAL A 159 11.99 5.56 -4.75
N CYS A 160 11.04 5.01 -3.98
CA CYS A 160 10.80 5.40 -2.60
C CYS A 160 12.03 5.09 -1.71
N PRO A 161 12.55 6.06 -0.93
CA PRO A 161 13.67 5.83 -0.02
C PRO A 161 13.42 4.70 0.99
N PHE A 162 12.19 4.56 1.48
CA PHE A 162 11.81 3.48 2.39
C PHE A 162 11.91 2.08 1.77
N HIS A 163 11.74 1.96 0.45
CA HIS A 163 12.05 0.74 -0.28
C HIS A 163 13.56 0.62 -0.48
N LYS A 164 14.23 1.67 -0.97
CA LYS A 164 15.64 1.63 -1.39
C LYS A 164 16.63 1.34 -0.27
N ILE A 165 16.53 2.06 0.84
CA ILE A 165 17.54 2.03 1.91
C ILE A 165 16.97 1.57 3.26
N GLY A 166 15.66 1.31 3.34
CA GLY A 166 14.98 0.85 4.54
C GLY A 166 14.61 1.98 5.50
N TYR A 167 13.70 1.68 6.43
CA TYR A 167 13.10 2.66 7.33
C TYR A 167 14.11 3.37 8.23
N ASP A 168 14.96 2.63 8.96
CA ASP A 168 15.86 3.22 9.96
C ASP A 168 16.82 4.24 9.35
N LYS A 169 17.37 3.93 8.15
CA LYS A 169 18.28 4.84 7.42
C LYS A 169 17.58 6.07 6.86
N VAL A 170 16.27 6.00 6.62
CA VAL A 170 15.46 7.16 6.18
C VAL A 170 15.15 8.05 7.36
N ILE A 171 14.65 7.48 8.46
CA ILE A 171 14.24 8.24 9.64
C ILE A 171 15.45 8.81 10.38
N SER A 172 16.63 8.20 10.31
CA SER A 172 17.86 8.78 10.89
C SER A 172 18.31 10.08 10.22
N LYS A 173 17.70 10.48 9.09
CA LYS A 173 18.05 11.69 8.31
C LYS A 173 17.01 12.81 8.42
N LEU A 174 16.02 12.65 9.30
CA LEU A 174 14.81 13.48 9.38
C LEU A 174 15.01 14.71 10.27
#